data_AF-H0E4C9-F1
#
_entry.id   AF-H0E4C9-F1
#
_cell.length_a   1.000
_cell.length_b   1.000
_cell.length_c   1.000
_cell.angle_alpha   90.00
_cell.angle_beta   90.00
_cell.angle_gamma   90.00
#
_symmetry.space_group_name_H-M   'P 1'
#
loop_
_entity.id
_entity.type
_entity.pdbx_description
1 polymer ?
#
loop_
_entity_poly.entity_id
_entity_poly.type
_entity_poly.pdbx_seq_one_letter_code
_entity_poly.pdbx_strand_id
1 'polypeptide(L)'
;MPLGIGVPELLIILLVVLVIFGPKKLPGLGKQLGTGMREFKDSIAGNDKDDAKPKAEALDAGPEETVTAQPVEQREKTPGE
;
A
#
# COMPACT_ATOMS: atom_id res chain seq x y z
N MET A 1 -34.28 -15.52 -16.14
CA MET A 1 -34.32 -14.23 -15.42
C MET A 1 -32.97 -14.05 -14.73
N PRO A 2 -31.91 -13.49 -15.37
CA PRO A 2 -30.62 -13.47 -14.72
C PRO A 2 -30.52 -12.25 -13.80
N LEU A 3 -30.87 -12.48 -12.54
CA LEU A 3 -30.45 -11.67 -11.39
C LEU A 3 -28.94 -11.85 -11.22
N GLY A 4 -28.22 -10.75 -11.15
CA GLY A 4 -26.85 -10.73 -10.66
C GLY A 4 -25.90 -10.19 -11.71
N ILE A 5 -25.41 -8.99 -11.44
CA ILE A 5 -24.11 -8.52 -11.90
C ILE A 5 -23.17 -9.72 -11.87
N GLY A 6 -22.84 -10.25 -13.04
CA GLY A 6 -21.99 -11.43 -13.11
C GLY A 6 -20.56 -11.06 -12.71
N VAL A 7 -19.75 -12.06 -12.38
CA VAL A 7 -18.29 -11.89 -12.28
C VAL A 7 -17.70 -11.12 -13.48
N PRO A 8 -18.19 -11.31 -14.74
CA PRO A 8 -17.71 -10.53 -15.88
C PRO A 8 -17.98 -9.02 -15.79
N GLU A 9 -19.17 -8.61 -15.36
CA GLU A 9 -19.52 -7.19 -15.21
C GLU A 9 -18.71 -6.52 -14.10
N LEU A 10 -18.52 -7.21 -12.98
CA LEU A 10 -17.67 -6.73 -11.89
C LEU A 10 -16.21 -6.56 -12.33
N LEU A 11 -15.69 -7.48 -13.15
CA LEU A 11 -14.34 -7.37 -13.73
C LEU A 11 -14.19 -6.15 -14.64
N ILE A 12 -15.21 -5.82 -15.44
CA ILE A 12 -15.20 -4.64 -16.31
C ILE A 12 -15.14 -3.35 -15.46
N ILE A 13 -15.97 -3.27 -14.41
CA ILE A 13 -15.98 -2.12 -13.49
C ILE A 13 -14.62 -2.00 -12.78
N LEU A 14 -14.10 -3.12 -12.29
CA LEU A 14 -12.79 -3.18 -11.66
C LEU A 14 -11.70 -2.66 -12.61
N LEU A 15 -11.71 -3.09 -13.88
CA LEU A 15 -10.76 -2.63 -14.89
C LEU A 15 -10.79 -1.10 -15.07
N VAL A 16 -11.97 -0.50 -15.15
CA VAL A 16 -12.12 0.97 -15.25
C VAL A 16 -11.54 1.66 -14.02
N VAL A 17 -11.79 1.15 -12.81
CA VAL A 17 -11.21 1.66 -11.57
C VAL A 17 -9.67 1.51 -11.58
N LEU A 18 -9.13 0.38 -12.05
CA LEU A 18 -7.69 0.19 -12.18
C LEU A 18 -7.05 1.17 -13.15
N VAL A 19 -7.74 1.59 -14.21
CA VAL A 19 -7.21 2.59 -15.15
C VAL A 19 -7.12 3.96 -14.48
N ILE A 20 -8.11 4.34 -13.66
CA ILE A 20 -8.13 5.63 -12.96
C ILE A 20 -7.12 5.66 -11.81
N PHE A 21 -7.10 4.62 -10.97
CA PHE A 21 -6.28 4.58 -9.75
C PHE A 21 -4.89 3.95 -9.97
N GLY A 22 -4.74 3.14 -11.02
CA GLY A 22 -3.55 2.35 -11.30
C GLY A 22 -3.46 1.05 -10.48
N PRO A 23 -3.00 -0.07 -11.08
CA PRO A 23 -2.86 -1.34 -10.36
C PRO A 23 -1.82 -1.29 -9.23
N LYS A 24 -0.86 -0.37 -9.30
CA LYS A 24 0.17 -0.17 -8.26
C LYS A 24 -0.38 0.39 -6.94
N LYS A 25 -1.52 1.11 -6.96
CA LYS A 25 -2.11 1.71 -5.75
C LYS A 25 -3.04 0.76 -4.99
N LEU A 26 -3.63 -0.22 -5.69
CA LEU A 26 -4.47 -1.27 -5.09
C LEU A 26 -3.81 -2.09 -3.97
N PRO A 27 -2.60 -2.64 -4.13
CA PRO A 27 -1.97 -3.43 -3.06
C PRO A 27 -1.69 -2.56 -1.82
N GLY A 28 -1.36 -1.28 -2.01
CA GLY A 28 -1.17 -0.34 -0.90
C GLY A 28 -2.46 -0.05 -0.13
N LEU A 29 -3.57 0.20 -0.84
CA LEU A 29 -4.88 0.44 -0.23
C LEU A 29 -5.44 -0.83 0.43
N GLY A 30 -5.32 -1.98 -0.23
CA GLY A 30 -5.76 -3.27 0.30
C GLY A 30 -4.98 -3.71 1.53
N LYS A 31 -3.67 -3.44 1.60
CA LYS A 31 -2.86 -3.74 2.78
C LYS A 31 -3.28 -2.90 3.99
N GLN A 32 -3.55 -1.61 3.80
CA GLN A 32 -4.04 -0.72 4.86
C GLN A 32 -5.44 -1.11 5.35
N LEU A 33 -6.36 -1.34 4.41
CA LEU A 33 -7.74 -1.76 4.73
C LEU A 33 -7.78 -3.15 5.36
N GLY A 34 -6.92 -4.07 4.91
CA GLY A 34 -6.80 -5.42 5.44
C GLY A 34 -6.27 -5.45 6.86
N THR A 35 -5.26 -4.65 7.18
CA THR A 35 -4.76 -4.49 8.55
C THR A 35 -5.86 -3.94 9.46
N GLY A 36 -6.55 -2.86 9.07
CA GLY A 36 -7.63 -2.29 9.89
C GLY A 36 -8.82 -3.23 10.06
N MET A 37 -9.18 -3.99 9.02
CA MET A 37 -10.23 -5.02 9.11
C MET A 37 -9.84 -6.17 10.03
N ARG A 38 -8.55 -6.55 10.05
CA ARG A 38 -8.02 -7.58 10.94
C ARG A 38 -8.07 -7.11 12.40
N GLU A 39 -7.58 -5.92 12.69
CA GLU A 39 -7.66 -5.30 14.03
C GLU A 39 -9.11 -5.15 14.50
N PHE A 40 -10.01 -4.71 13.62
CA PHE A 40 -11.44 -4.60 13.91
C PHE A 40 -12.06 -5.96 14.26
N LYS A 41 -11.73 -7.00 13.49
CA LYS A 41 -12.23 -8.35 13.76
C LYS A 41 -11.64 -8.93 15.04
N ASP A 42 -10.36 -8.72 15.28
CA ASP A 42 -9.65 -9.20 16.48
C ASP A 42 -10.21 -8.54 17.75
N SER A 43 -10.54 -7.23 17.67
CA SER A 43 -11.21 -6.47 18.74
C SER A 43 -12.62 -6.98 19.03
N ILE A 44 -13.40 -7.31 17.99
CA ILE A 44 -14.76 -7.87 18.16
C ILE A 44 -14.71 -9.30 18.68
N ALA A 45 -13.71 -10.08 18.28
CA ALA A 45 -13.54 -11.46 18.70
C ALA A 45 -12.94 -11.61 20.12
N GLY A 46 -12.55 -10.49 20.77
CA GLY A 46 -11.96 -10.49 22.12
C GLY A 46 -10.60 -11.18 22.19
N ASN A 47 -9.87 -11.18 21.07
CA ASN A 47 -8.66 -11.97 20.88
C ASN A 47 -7.47 -11.01 20.73
N ASP A 48 -7.05 -10.39 21.84
CA ASP A 48 -5.85 -9.54 21.95
C ASP A 48 -4.60 -10.37 21.64
N LYS A 49 -4.29 -10.52 20.35
CA LYS A 49 -3.02 -11.05 19.87
C LYS A 49 -2.34 -9.97 19.05
N ASP A 50 -1.49 -9.21 19.73
CA ASP A 50 -0.61 -8.19 19.15
C ASP A 50 0.45 -8.82 18.24
N ASP A 51 0.04 -9.27 17.04
CA ASP A 51 0.95 -9.75 16.00
C ASP A 51 1.33 -8.59 15.06
N ALA A 52 2.06 -7.61 15.60
CA ALA A 52 2.78 -6.63 14.79
C ALA A 52 4.06 -7.25 14.23
N LYS A 53 4.00 -7.81 13.01
CA LYS A 53 5.20 -8.14 12.23
C LYS A 53 5.23 -7.35 10.92
N PRO A 54 6.16 -6.40 10.76
CA PRO A 54 6.34 -5.66 9.52
C PRO A 54 7.29 -6.43 8.59
N LYS A 55 6.84 -6.78 7.38
CA LYS A 55 7.71 -6.94 6.20
C LYS A 55 6.86 -7.03 4.93
N ALA A 56 6.62 -5.89 4.31
CA ALA A 56 6.69 -5.82 2.85
C ALA A 56 7.14 -4.40 2.53
N GLU A 57 8.43 -4.15 2.80
CA GLU A 57 9.21 -3.21 2.02
C GLU A 57 9.23 -3.74 0.57
N ALA A 58 9.01 -2.84 -0.38
CA ALA A 58 9.38 -2.97 -1.78
C ALA A 58 8.91 -4.25 -2.53
N LEU A 59 7.68 -4.20 -3.03
CA LEU A 59 7.48 -4.51 -4.45
C LEU A 59 7.26 -3.19 -5.18
N ASP A 60 8.27 -2.34 -5.06
CA ASP A 60 8.59 -1.38 -6.11
C ASP A 60 9.12 -2.20 -7.29
N ALA A 61 8.26 -2.38 -8.30
CA ALA A 61 8.66 -2.89 -9.60
C ALA A 61 7.88 -2.12 -10.67
N GLY A 62 8.37 -0.92 -10.97
CA GLY A 62 8.49 -0.49 -12.35
C GLY A 62 9.74 0.40 -12.45
N PRO A 63 10.63 0.16 -13.42
CA PRO A 63 11.87 0.92 -13.54
C PRO A 63 11.60 2.37 -13.97
N GLU A 64 12.55 3.25 -13.63
CA GLU A 64 12.70 4.68 -13.99
C GLU A 64 11.91 5.66 -13.11
N GLU A 65 12.48 6.65 -12.42
CA GLU A 65 13.76 7.36 -12.55
C GLU A 65 14.46 7.54 -11.19
N THR A 66 15.72 7.12 -11.12
CA THR A 66 16.77 7.96 -10.53
C THR A 66 16.95 9.19 -11.43
N VAL A 67 16.76 10.41 -10.89
CA VAL A 67 17.64 11.59 -11.08
C VAL A 67 17.00 12.82 -10.39
N THR A 68 17.82 13.52 -9.57
CA THR A 68 17.61 14.86 -8.97
C THR A 68 16.84 14.86 -7.63
N ALA A 69 17.34 15.29 -6.47
CA ALA A 69 18.54 16.05 -6.11
C ALA A 69 19.03 15.64 -4.71
N GLN A 70 20.33 15.80 -4.54
CA GLN A 70 21.18 15.30 -3.47
C GLN A 70 20.94 16.00 -2.12
N PRO A 71 20.90 15.28 -0.99
CA PRO A 71 21.19 15.86 0.31
C PRO A 71 22.71 15.97 0.47
N VAL A 72 23.27 17.13 0.11
CA VAL A 72 24.62 17.54 0.51
C VAL A 72 24.51 18.92 1.13
N GLU A 73 24.19 18.96 2.42
CA GLU A 73 24.53 20.08 3.29
C GLU A 73 24.65 19.58 4.74
N GLN A 74 25.53 18.59 4.94
CA GLN A 74 26.11 18.29 6.25
C GLN A 74 27.52 18.85 6.24
N ARG A 75 27.65 20.14 6.55
CA ARG A 75 28.91 20.78 6.92
C ARG A 75 28.72 21.51 8.24
N GLU A 76 28.70 20.74 9.32
CA GLU A 76 28.94 21.25 10.66
C GLU A 76 30.23 20.63 11.23
N LYS A 77 31.03 21.52 11.82
CA LYS A 77 32.15 21.32 12.75
C LYS A 77 33.51 20.88 12.19
N THR A 78 34.35 21.90 12.01
CA THR A 78 35.77 21.81 12.38
C THR A 78 35.98 22.69 13.62
N PRO A 79 36.15 22.12 14.82
CA PRO A 79 36.79 22.78 15.94
C PRO A 79 38.30 22.77 15.68
N GLY A 80 38.92 23.94 15.65
CA GLY A 80 40.36 24.06 15.41
C GLY A 80 40.80 25.48 15.14
N GLU A 81 40.63 26.35 16.14
CA GLU A 81 41.54 27.44 16.54
C GLU A 81 41.09 27.99 17.90
#